data_AF-A0A1B8DPA7-F1
#
_entry.id   AF-A0A1B8DPA7-F1
#
_cell.length_a   1.000
_cell.length_b   1.000
_cell.length_c   1.000
_cell.angle_alpha   90.00
_cell.angle_beta   90.00
_cell.angle_gamma   90.00
#
_symmetry.space_group_name_H-M   'P 1'
#
loop_
_entity.id
_entity.type
_entity.pdbx_description
1 polymer ?
#
loop_
_entity_poly.entity_id
_entity_poly.type
_entity_poly.pdbx_seq_one_letter_code
_entity_poly.pdbx_strand_id
1 'polypeptide(L)'
;MTYMPDSSYMTSMSPDERLYKCYDEEECTAAICGKKVPRALGSPTTRICIIRGIRYYPGFATELYSKSEEYPEFMRALNARSIMSGTTSRRELAQRYPQMRYHVGRACAAGGYTELFNELGLLPEISIAEEARDNQESGSAIFDTIVAGPVKYSVMDDYELVVELSNPIPGACLNGDTAKYDFYFNITEDEHVDNDNSEHEGTPDTEVVQYLYTPLPADLPHINKDILILQAAYEGNVDRYFRLRRRDMLNGELQCVMRGIFHNTMFAKWWSLQPEIKTRFSSTIRRTINARFIMNNDLSRITDDTPDNDLPYNIYYPSWPTPKTLEELHRRKPCMAPQVTRACILADEQDLYDQIKVDPDRFLLHEARSSPNPLYLADILHRAPGIEDSPDDSSEYGDDPFDWSFIYGRTKLRHRMTG
;
A
#
# COMPACT_ATOMS: atom_id res chain seq x y z
N MET A 1 -11.69 -0.20 9.40
CA MET A 1 -12.63 0.70 8.71
C MET A 1 -13.81 -0.15 8.24
N THR A 2 -14.92 -0.15 8.96
CA THR A 2 -16.08 -1.03 8.67
C THR A 2 -16.88 -0.47 7.49
N TYR A 3 -16.97 -1.24 6.40
CA TYR A 3 -17.84 -0.93 5.27
C TYR A 3 -19.29 -1.18 5.69
N MET A 4 -19.98 -0.14 6.16
CA MET A 4 -21.44 -0.20 6.27
C MET A 4 -22.04 0.02 4.87
N PRO A 5 -22.90 -0.90 4.38
CA PRO A 5 -23.54 -0.72 3.09
C PRO A 5 -24.48 0.49 3.12
N ASP A 6 -24.61 1.15 1.98
CA ASP A 6 -25.44 2.34 1.80
C ASP A 6 -26.90 2.12 2.25
N SER A 7 -27.46 3.10 2.99
CA SER A 7 -28.78 3.05 3.64
C SER A 7 -29.93 2.78 2.65
N SER A 8 -29.74 3.22 1.40
CA SER A 8 -30.65 2.98 0.28
C SER A 8 -30.79 1.48 -0.07
N TYR A 9 -29.70 0.72 0.03
CA TYR A 9 -29.61 -0.70 -0.33
C TYR A 9 -30.27 -1.60 0.73
N MET A 10 -30.05 -1.28 2.01
CA MET A 10 -30.65 -2.02 3.13
C MET A 10 -32.19 -1.97 3.08
N THR A 11 -32.76 -0.86 2.63
CA THR A 11 -34.21 -0.63 2.59
C THR A 11 -34.94 -1.56 1.60
N SER A 12 -34.26 -2.12 0.61
CA SER A 12 -34.82 -3.00 -0.43
C SER A 12 -34.84 -4.50 -0.09
N MET A 13 -34.12 -4.92 0.96
CA MET A 13 -33.92 -6.34 1.31
C MET A 13 -35.09 -6.91 2.11
N SER A 14 -35.38 -8.20 1.92
CA SER A 14 -36.37 -8.91 2.74
C SER A 14 -35.94 -8.98 4.22
N PRO A 15 -36.86 -9.09 5.19
CA PRO A 15 -36.52 -9.19 6.60
C PRO A 15 -35.53 -10.32 6.92
N ASP A 16 -35.66 -11.47 6.25
CA ASP A 16 -34.76 -12.61 6.43
C ASP A 16 -33.36 -12.34 5.86
N GLU A 17 -33.25 -11.67 4.70
CA GLU A 17 -31.95 -11.27 4.14
C GLU A 17 -31.25 -10.20 4.98
N ARG A 18 -32.00 -9.28 5.61
CA ARG A 18 -31.45 -8.31 6.56
C ARG A 18 -30.89 -9.01 7.79
N LEU A 19 -31.65 -9.95 8.37
CA LEU A 19 -31.21 -10.71 9.54
C LEU A 19 -29.93 -11.52 9.28
N TYR A 20 -29.72 -11.94 8.02
CA TYR A 20 -28.56 -12.73 7.62
C TYR A 20 -27.31 -11.89 7.30
N LYS A 21 -27.44 -10.56 7.15
CA LYS A 21 -26.32 -9.66 6.80
C LYS A 21 -26.06 -8.54 7.81
N CYS A 22 -26.99 -8.25 8.71
CA CYS A 22 -26.82 -7.18 9.70
C CYS A 22 -25.94 -7.67 10.86
N TYR A 23 -24.83 -6.96 11.07
CA TYR A 23 -23.99 -7.10 12.25
C TYR A 23 -24.81 -6.92 13.54
N ASP A 24 -24.58 -7.79 14.52
CA ASP A 24 -25.12 -7.72 15.87
C ASP A 24 -23.96 -7.80 16.86
N GLU A 25 -23.77 -6.73 17.63
CA GLU A 25 -22.63 -6.57 18.55
C GLU A 25 -22.64 -7.61 19.67
N GLU A 26 -23.80 -7.92 20.23
CA GLU A 26 -23.93 -8.90 21.31
C GLU A 26 -23.64 -10.31 20.81
N GLU A 27 -24.18 -10.68 19.63
CA GLU A 27 -23.89 -11.97 19.02
C GLU A 27 -22.41 -12.08 18.63
N CYS A 28 -21.81 -11.03 18.07
CA CYS A 28 -20.39 -11.02 17.68
C CYS A 28 -19.47 -11.13 18.91
N THR A 29 -19.77 -10.41 19.99
CA THR A 29 -19.04 -10.51 21.26
C THR A 29 -19.16 -11.91 21.87
N ALA A 30 -20.36 -12.50 21.82
CA ALA A 30 -20.59 -13.87 22.27
C ALA A 30 -19.84 -14.89 21.39
N ALA A 31 -19.72 -14.64 20.08
CA ALA A 31 -18.97 -15.48 19.15
C ALA A 31 -17.47 -15.44 19.43
N ILE A 32 -16.90 -14.25 19.65
CA ILE A 32 -15.49 -14.08 20.03
C ILE A 32 -15.16 -14.89 21.28
N CYS A 33 -16.10 -14.95 22.23
CA CYS A 33 -15.97 -15.73 23.47
C CYS A 33 -16.35 -17.22 23.34
N GLY A 34 -16.65 -17.72 22.14
CA GLY A 34 -17.04 -19.12 21.89
C GLY A 34 -18.37 -19.54 22.52
N LYS A 35 -19.29 -18.58 22.79
CA LYS A 35 -20.54 -18.82 23.51
C LYS A 35 -21.74 -19.03 22.58
N LYS A 36 -21.78 -18.37 21.43
CA LYS A 36 -22.92 -18.40 20.50
C LYS A 36 -22.45 -18.20 19.06
N VAL A 37 -22.97 -18.99 18.13
CA VAL A 37 -22.81 -18.74 16.68
C VAL A 37 -23.87 -17.71 16.25
N PRO A 38 -23.45 -16.54 15.73
CA PRO A 38 -24.36 -15.52 15.23
C PRO A 38 -25.17 -15.99 14.02
N ARG A 39 -26.35 -15.41 13.81
CA ARG A 39 -27.20 -15.72 12.65
C ARG A 39 -26.71 -15.07 11.36
N ALA A 40 -26.08 -13.91 11.46
CA ALA A 40 -25.72 -13.05 10.33
C ALA A 40 -24.44 -13.48 9.60
N LEU A 41 -24.37 -14.71 9.10
CA LEU A 41 -23.18 -15.24 8.43
C LEU A 41 -22.82 -14.51 7.13
N GLY A 42 -23.75 -13.75 6.54
CA GLY A 42 -23.48 -12.91 5.37
C GLY A 42 -22.58 -11.70 5.66
N SER A 43 -22.46 -11.28 6.92
CA SER A 43 -21.59 -10.17 7.35
C SER A 43 -20.13 -10.62 7.47
N PRO A 44 -19.17 -10.01 6.76
CA PRO A 44 -17.74 -10.35 6.88
C PRO A 44 -17.23 -10.23 8.32
N THR A 45 -17.58 -9.14 9.02
CA THR A 45 -17.20 -8.92 10.43
C THR A 45 -17.72 -10.04 11.33
N THR A 46 -18.96 -10.48 11.13
CA THR A 46 -19.54 -11.58 11.90
C THR A 46 -18.81 -12.90 11.67
N ARG A 47 -18.39 -13.18 10.43
CA ARG A 47 -17.59 -14.38 10.12
C ARG A 47 -16.24 -14.37 10.83
N ILE A 48 -15.57 -13.21 10.85
CA ILE A 48 -14.29 -13.00 11.55
C ILE A 48 -14.44 -13.26 13.06
N CYS A 49 -15.50 -12.75 13.69
CA CYS A 49 -15.81 -13.02 15.11
C CYS A 49 -16.02 -14.52 15.40
N ILE A 50 -16.68 -15.24 14.50
CA ILE A 50 -16.87 -16.70 14.63
C ILE A 50 -15.54 -17.44 14.50
N ILE A 51 -14.70 -17.07 13.53
CA ILE A 51 -13.37 -17.66 13.33
C ILE A 51 -12.53 -17.48 14.60
N ARG A 52 -12.52 -16.27 15.19
CA ARG A 52 -11.88 -15.99 16.48
C ARG A 52 -12.36 -16.97 17.56
N GLY A 53 -13.68 -17.12 17.70
CA GLY A 53 -14.28 -18.08 18.62
C GLY A 53 -13.79 -19.52 18.39
N ILE A 54 -13.81 -19.98 17.14
CA ILE A 54 -13.37 -21.33 16.76
C ILE A 54 -11.90 -21.55 17.15
N ARG A 55 -11.04 -20.59 16.87
CA ARG A 55 -9.60 -20.71 17.12
C ARG A 55 -9.28 -20.79 18.61
N TYR A 56 -10.05 -20.17 19.48
CA TYR A 56 -9.77 -20.09 20.92
C TYR A 56 -10.57 -21.06 21.80
N TYR A 57 -11.75 -21.50 21.35
CA TYR A 57 -12.67 -22.31 22.17
C TYR A 57 -12.94 -23.68 21.50
N PRO A 58 -12.24 -24.76 21.93
CA PRO A 58 -12.45 -26.09 21.37
C PRO A 58 -13.91 -26.56 21.46
N GLY A 59 -14.44 -27.06 20.34
CA GLY A 59 -15.83 -27.55 20.24
C GLY A 59 -16.86 -26.47 19.90
N PHE A 60 -16.47 -25.19 19.84
CA PHE A 60 -17.34 -24.13 19.37
C PHE A 60 -17.58 -24.22 17.85
N ALA A 61 -18.81 -23.92 17.43
CA ALA A 61 -19.24 -23.79 16.04
C ALA A 61 -18.99 -25.02 15.13
N THR A 62 -18.91 -26.21 15.71
CA THR A 62 -18.71 -27.46 14.95
C THR A 62 -19.86 -27.75 13.98
N GLU A 63 -21.06 -27.22 14.23
CA GLU A 63 -22.19 -27.26 13.31
C GLU A 63 -21.89 -26.62 11.94
N LEU A 64 -20.92 -25.71 11.87
CA LEU A 64 -20.53 -25.03 10.64
C LEU A 64 -19.73 -25.91 9.67
N TYR A 65 -19.31 -27.12 10.06
CA TYR A 65 -18.78 -28.11 9.10
C TYR A 65 -19.76 -28.37 7.96
N SER A 66 -21.07 -28.33 8.24
CA SER A 66 -22.12 -28.55 7.24
C SER A 66 -22.27 -27.42 6.22
N LYS A 67 -21.64 -26.26 6.46
CA LYS A 67 -21.74 -25.06 5.60
C LYS A 67 -20.45 -24.79 4.80
N SER A 68 -19.56 -25.76 4.68
CA SER A 68 -18.23 -25.55 4.09
C SER A 68 -18.22 -25.16 2.62
N GLU A 69 -19.24 -25.51 1.86
CA GLU A 69 -19.38 -25.08 0.47
C GLU A 69 -19.70 -23.58 0.36
N GLU A 70 -20.46 -23.05 1.31
CA GLU A 70 -20.86 -21.64 1.36
C GLU A 70 -19.79 -20.77 2.05
N TYR A 71 -19.15 -21.32 3.09
CA TYR A 71 -18.16 -20.62 3.92
C TYR A 71 -16.92 -21.50 4.17
N PRO A 72 -16.04 -21.65 3.16
CA PRO A 72 -14.83 -22.45 3.28
C PRO A 72 -13.88 -21.97 4.40
N GLU A 73 -13.95 -20.70 4.80
CA GLU A 73 -13.20 -20.12 5.91
C GLU A 73 -13.51 -20.79 7.27
N PHE A 74 -14.76 -21.18 7.52
CA PHE A 74 -15.11 -21.88 8.77
C PHE A 74 -14.52 -23.29 8.78
N MET A 75 -14.53 -23.98 7.65
CA MET A 75 -13.88 -25.29 7.53
C MET A 75 -12.38 -25.18 7.77
N ARG A 76 -11.70 -24.15 7.22
CA ARG A 76 -10.28 -23.91 7.51
C ARG A 76 -10.04 -23.65 9.00
N ALA A 77 -10.83 -22.78 9.63
CA ALA A 77 -10.71 -22.47 11.05
C ALA A 77 -10.94 -23.69 11.95
N LEU A 78 -11.95 -24.51 11.65
CA LEU A 78 -12.27 -25.73 12.39
C LEU A 78 -11.17 -26.79 12.23
N ASN A 79 -10.68 -27.02 11.01
CA ASN A 79 -9.56 -27.91 10.75
C ASN A 79 -8.29 -27.45 11.51
N ALA A 80 -7.99 -26.15 11.47
CA ALA A 80 -6.88 -25.57 12.22
C ALA A 80 -7.05 -25.81 13.73
N ARG A 81 -8.26 -25.62 14.29
CA ARG A 81 -8.54 -25.88 15.71
C ARG A 81 -8.36 -27.35 16.07
N SER A 82 -8.78 -28.29 15.23
CA SER A 82 -8.59 -29.73 15.42
C SER A 82 -7.11 -30.14 15.42
N ILE A 83 -6.28 -29.51 14.57
CA ILE A 83 -4.82 -29.68 14.59
C ILE A 83 -4.24 -29.11 15.89
N MET A 84 -4.65 -27.90 16.27
CA MET A 84 -4.17 -27.24 17.48
C MET A 84 -4.58 -27.96 18.77
N SER A 85 -5.71 -28.67 18.81
CA SER A 85 -6.15 -29.48 19.97
C SER A 85 -5.46 -30.85 20.05
N GLY A 86 -4.56 -31.19 19.12
CA GLY A 86 -3.86 -32.48 19.11
C GLY A 86 -4.73 -33.65 18.64
N THR A 87 -5.93 -33.38 18.12
CA THR A 87 -6.82 -34.41 17.55
C THR A 87 -6.25 -35.01 16.27
N THR A 88 -5.42 -34.24 15.55
CA THR A 88 -4.61 -34.71 14.42
C THR A 88 -3.16 -34.36 14.69
N SER A 89 -2.27 -35.34 14.64
CA SER A 89 -0.85 -35.08 14.85
C SER A 89 -0.26 -34.30 13.68
N ARG A 90 0.58 -33.29 13.98
CA ARG A 90 1.36 -32.56 12.97
C ARG A 90 2.25 -33.49 12.15
N ARG A 91 2.74 -34.58 12.75
CA ARG A 91 3.54 -35.60 12.05
C ARG A 91 2.71 -36.37 11.04
N GLU A 92 1.51 -36.81 11.44
CA GLU A 92 0.57 -37.48 10.54
C GLU A 92 0.14 -36.56 9.39
N LEU A 93 -0.06 -35.27 9.68
CA LEU A 93 -0.40 -34.28 8.68
C LEU A 93 0.70 -34.13 7.63
N ALA A 94 1.96 -33.96 8.05
CA ALA A 94 3.10 -33.86 7.14
C ALA A 94 3.32 -35.13 6.31
N GLN A 95 3.07 -36.31 6.89
CA GLN A 95 3.17 -37.60 6.20
C GLN A 95 2.06 -37.81 5.17
N ARG A 96 0.82 -37.48 5.53
CA ARG A 96 -0.36 -37.66 4.66
C ARG A 96 -0.44 -36.60 3.57
N TYR A 97 0.03 -35.39 3.86
CA TYR A 97 0.00 -34.24 2.96
C TYR A 97 1.41 -33.63 2.86
N PRO A 98 2.32 -34.22 2.06
CA PRO A 98 3.69 -33.72 1.89
C PRO A 98 3.77 -32.26 1.45
N GLN A 99 2.75 -31.77 0.73
CA GLN A 99 2.64 -30.37 0.32
C GLN A 99 2.49 -29.40 1.51
N MET A 100 2.00 -29.87 2.66
CA MET A 100 1.80 -29.06 3.86
C MET A 100 3.02 -29.02 4.78
N ARG A 101 4.13 -29.70 4.44
CA ARG A 101 5.31 -29.81 5.33
C ARG A 101 5.87 -28.45 5.76
N TYR A 102 5.81 -27.43 4.90
CA TYR A 102 6.25 -26.07 5.23
C TYR A 102 5.30 -25.37 6.21
N HIS A 103 3.99 -25.60 6.09
CA HIS A 103 3.01 -25.09 7.06
C HIS A 103 3.19 -25.76 8.43
N VAL A 104 3.52 -27.06 8.44
CA VAL A 104 3.88 -27.77 9.67
C VAL A 104 5.17 -27.19 10.25
N GLY A 105 6.17 -26.91 9.41
CA GLY A 105 7.42 -26.26 9.82
C GLY A 105 7.19 -24.88 10.46
N ARG A 106 6.34 -24.04 9.85
CA ARG A 106 5.94 -22.75 10.44
C ARG A 106 5.21 -22.93 11.76
N ALA A 107 4.32 -23.91 11.88
CA ALA A 107 3.67 -24.23 13.16
C ALA A 107 4.67 -24.75 14.21
N CYS A 108 5.76 -25.41 13.80
CA CYS A 108 6.86 -25.77 14.68
C CYS A 108 7.63 -24.56 15.17
N ALA A 109 7.92 -23.60 14.28
CA ALA A 109 8.52 -22.31 14.65
C ALA A 109 7.65 -21.57 15.68
N ALA A 110 6.34 -21.55 15.49
CA ALA A 110 5.42 -20.92 16.42
C ALA A 110 5.28 -21.63 17.78
N GLY A 111 5.34 -22.97 17.77
CA GLY A 111 5.12 -23.79 18.97
C GLY A 111 6.38 -24.29 19.66
N GLY A 112 7.57 -23.95 19.16
CA GLY A 112 8.86 -24.45 19.64
C GLY A 112 9.07 -25.96 19.48
N TYR A 113 8.49 -26.57 18.45
CA TYR A 113 8.60 -28.01 18.19
C TYR A 113 9.86 -28.36 17.37
N THR A 114 11.05 -28.07 17.93
CA THR A 114 12.35 -28.20 17.25
C THR A 114 12.64 -29.61 16.73
N GLU A 115 12.31 -30.65 17.50
CA GLU A 115 12.52 -32.04 17.07
C GLU A 115 11.72 -32.36 15.81
N LEU A 116 10.44 -32.01 15.79
CA LEU A 116 9.58 -32.23 14.63
C LEU A 116 10.04 -31.37 13.44
N PHE A 117 10.46 -30.13 13.67
CA PHE A 117 10.98 -29.27 12.61
C PHE A 117 12.18 -29.93 11.89
N ASN A 118 13.13 -30.46 12.65
CA ASN A 118 14.33 -31.11 12.10
C ASN A 118 13.99 -32.34 11.25
N GLU A 119 12.99 -33.12 11.64
CA GLU A 119 12.56 -34.31 10.90
C GLU A 119 11.90 -34.00 9.57
N LEU A 120 11.31 -32.81 9.40
CA LEU A 120 10.66 -32.41 8.15
C LEU A 120 11.68 -32.20 7.02
N GLY A 121 12.96 -31.99 7.35
CA GLY A 121 14.04 -31.82 6.37
C GLY A 121 13.76 -30.67 5.39
N LEU A 122 13.26 -29.55 5.90
CA LEU A 122 12.91 -28.38 5.09
C LEU A 122 14.17 -27.62 4.66
N LEU A 123 14.09 -26.92 3.53
CA LEU A 123 15.08 -25.91 3.19
C LEU A 123 15.06 -24.78 4.24
N PRO A 124 16.19 -24.10 4.50
CA PRO A 124 16.24 -22.93 5.41
C PRO A 124 15.33 -21.81 4.91
N GLU A 125 14.09 -21.77 5.38
CA GLU A 125 13.00 -20.97 4.82
C GLU A 125 12.82 -19.67 5.60
N ILE A 126 12.76 -18.53 4.90
CA ILE A 126 12.76 -17.22 5.56
C ILE A 126 11.51 -16.95 6.38
N SER A 127 10.30 -17.24 5.89
CA SER A 127 9.05 -17.01 6.64
C SER A 127 8.98 -17.86 7.92
N ILE A 128 9.50 -19.10 7.89
CA ILE A 128 9.62 -19.93 9.10
C ILE A 128 10.62 -19.32 10.09
N ALA A 129 11.75 -18.78 9.61
CA ALA A 129 12.68 -18.08 10.49
C ALA A 129 12.05 -16.82 11.09
N GLU A 130 11.31 -16.03 10.31
CA GLU A 130 10.62 -14.86 10.85
C GLU A 130 9.60 -15.26 11.93
N GLU A 131 8.79 -16.28 11.68
CA GLU A 131 7.85 -16.84 12.68
C GLU A 131 8.56 -17.33 13.96
N ALA A 132 9.71 -18.00 13.80
CA ALA A 132 10.49 -18.52 14.92
C ALA A 132 11.05 -17.38 15.78
N ARG A 133 11.52 -16.31 15.14
CA ARG A 133 12.03 -15.10 15.81
C ARG A 133 10.93 -14.39 16.58
N ASP A 134 9.74 -14.31 16.01
CA ASP A 134 8.56 -13.71 16.65
C ASP A 134 8.13 -14.46 17.91
N ASN A 135 8.36 -15.78 17.97
CA ASN A 135 8.06 -16.63 19.12
C ASN A 135 9.21 -16.75 20.15
N GLN A 136 10.21 -15.88 20.03
CA GLN A 136 11.28 -15.65 21.02
C GLN A 136 11.95 -16.95 21.51
N GLU A 137 11.96 -17.21 22.82
CA GLU A 137 12.63 -18.36 23.42
C GLU A 137 12.14 -19.68 22.81
N SER A 138 10.84 -19.81 22.54
CA SER A 138 10.27 -21.04 22.00
C SER A 138 10.73 -21.33 20.57
N GLY A 139 10.91 -20.31 19.72
CA GLY A 139 11.36 -20.47 18.34
C GLY A 139 12.87 -20.37 18.14
N SER A 140 13.62 -19.90 19.14
CA SER A 140 15.07 -19.59 19.05
C SER A 140 15.92 -20.67 18.37
N ALA A 141 15.78 -21.94 18.78
CA ALA A 141 16.55 -23.04 18.21
C ALA A 141 16.26 -23.27 16.71
N ILE A 142 15.00 -23.07 16.28
CA ILE A 142 14.60 -23.18 14.87
C ILE A 142 15.15 -21.98 14.09
N PHE A 143 15.06 -20.77 14.66
CA PHE A 143 15.63 -19.57 14.06
C PHE A 143 17.13 -19.72 13.81
N ASP A 144 17.89 -20.11 14.84
CA ASP A 144 19.34 -20.30 14.76
C ASP A 144 19.71 -21.36 13.71
N THR A 145 18.93 -22.46 13.65
CA THR A 145 19.12 -23.52 12.66
C THR A 145 18.97 -22.99 11.23
N ILE A 146 17.96 -22.16 10.96
CA ILE A 146 17.71 -21.61 9.63
C ILE A 146 18.76 -20.54 9.28
N VAL A 147 19.04 -19.61 10.20
CA VAL A 147 19.94 -18.47 9.95
C VAL A 147 21.40 -18.90 9.84
N ALA A 148 21.81 -19.95 10.54
CA ALA A 148 23.14 -20.55 10.38
C ALA A 148 23.34 -21.24 9.01
N GLY A 149 22.26 -21.46 8.25
CA GLY A 149 22.32 -22.01 6.91
C GLY A 149 23.09 -21.09 5.94
N PRO A 150 23.95 -21.64 5.05
CA PRO A 150 24.72 -20.84 4.11
C PRO A 150 23.86 -20.17 3.03
N VAL A 151 22.67 -20.74 2.77
CA VAL A 151 21.70 -20.24 1.80
C VAL A 151 20.31 -20.35 2.43
N LYS A 152 19.58 -19.24 2.43
CA LYS A 152 18.16 -19.19 2.79
C LYS A 152 17.30 -19.15 1.53
N TYR A 153 16.07 -19.61 1.66
CA TYR A 153 15.13 -19.79 0.57
C TYR A 153 13.83 -19.07 0.84
N SER A 154 13.24 -18.49 -0.21
CA SER A 154 11.83 -18.09 -0.23
C SER A 154 11.06 -19.25 -0.85
N VAL A 155 10.40 -20.03 0.00
CA VAL A 155 9.57 -21.17 -0.42
C VAL A 155 8.10 -20.86 -0.16
N MET A 156 7.82 -20.12 0.91
CA MET A 156 6.49 -19.64 1.23
C MET A 156 6.31 -18.23 0.70
N ASP A 157 5.19 -17.97 0.04
CA ASP A 157 4.72 -16.63 -0.30
C ASP A 157 3.40 -16.40 0.42
N ASP A 158 3.45 -15.60 1.48
CA ASP A 158 2.29 -15.29 2.32
C ASP A 158 1.29 -14.37 1.61
N TYR A 159 1.73 -13.57 0.63
CA TYR A 159 0.83 -12.72 -0.14
C TYR A 159 -0.01 -13.51 -1.13
N GLU A 160 0.58 -14.53 -1.75
CA GLU A 160 -0.11 -15.39 -2.72
C GLU A 160 -0.67 -16.67 -2.08
N LEU A 161 -0.37 -16.91 -0.80
CA LEU A 161 -0.74 -18.12 -0.03
C LEU A 161 -0.28 -19.40 -0.71
N VAL A 162 0.94 -19.39 -1.28
CA VAL A 162 1.51 -20.54 -2.01
C VAL A 162 2.79 -21.06 -1.37
N VAL A 163 3.07 -22.33 -1.62
CA VAL A 163 4.33 -23.01 -1.28
C VAL A 163 4.95 -23.54 -2.56
N GLU A 164 6.08 -22.95 -2.98
CA GLU A 164 6.77 -23.30 -4.22
C GLU A 164 7.79 -24.42 -3.99
N LEU A 165 7.36 -25.67 -4.19
CA LEU A 165 8.20 -26.84 -3.93
C LEU A 165 9.08 -27.24 -5.12
N SER A 166 8.74 -26.79 -6.33
CA SER A 166 9.40 -27.20 -7.58
C SER A 166 10.62 -26.34 -7.89
N ASN A 167 10.52 -25.03 -7.66
CA ASN A 167 11.58 -24.07 -7.96
C ASN A 167 11.76 -23.04 -6.82
N PRO A 168 12.20 -23.49 -5.63
CA PRO A 168 12.40 -22.60 -4.48
C PRO A 168 13.49 -21.56 -4.80
N ILE A 169 13.29 -20.32 -4.39
CA ILE A 169 14.19 -19.21 -4.72
C ILE A 169 15.32 -19.13 -3.68
N PRO A 170 16.59 -19.41 -4.04
CA PRO A 170 17.72 -19.29 -3.11
C PRO A 170 18.17 -17.83 -2.95
N GLY A 171 18.93 -17.55 -1.89
CA GLY A 171 19.51 -16.22 -1.64
C GLY A 171 18.49 -15.23 -1.04
N ALA A 172 17.38 -15.74 -0.52
CA ALA A 172 16.43 -14.94 0.23
C ALA A 172 17.06 -14.44 1.54
N CYS A 173 16.55 -13.32 2.05
CA CYS A 173 17.02 -12.75 3.31
C CYS A 173 15.83 -12.38 4.19
N LEU A 174 16.04 -12.33 5.50
CA LEU A 174 15.03 -11.83 6.42
C LEU A 174 14.73 -10.37 6.09
N ASN A 175 13.46 -10.02 5.93
CA ASN A 175 13.06 -8.70 5.43
C ASN A 175 11.89 -8.08 6.21
N GLY A 176 11.38 -8.74 7.26
CA GLY A 176 10.24 -8.26 8.03
C GLY A 176 8.97 -8.18 7.18
N ASP A 177 8.82 -9.08 6.22
CA ASP A 177 7.64 -9.18 5.35
C ASP A 177 6.53 -10.03 5.95
N THR A 178 6.80 -10.69 7.08
CA THR A 178 5.77 -11.40 7.84
C THR A 178 4.62 -10.44 8.16
N ALA A 179 3.48 -10.70 7.53
CA ALA A 179 2.30 -9.85 7.50
C ALA A 179 1.54 -9.86 8.83
N LYS A 180 2.19 -9.40 9.91
CA LYS A 180 1.63 -9.40 11.26
C LYS A 180 0.54 -8.34 11.46
N TYR A 181 0.52 -7.31 10.61
CA TYR A 181 -0.34 -6.13 10.77
C TYR A 181 -1.15 -5.78 9.54
N ASP A 182 -1.08 -6.58 8.48
CA ASP A 182 -1.98 -6.38 7.35
C ASP A 182 -3.28 -7.14 7.67
N PHE A 183 -4.38 -6.40 7.76
CA PHE A 183 -5.74 -6.93 7.99
C PHE A 183 -6.08 -8.09 7.03
N TYR A 184 -5.34 -8.22 5.93
CA TYR A 184 -5.51 -9.25 4.92
C TYR A 184 -4.86 -10.62 5.25
N PHE A 185 -3.89 -10.71 6.16
CA PHE A 185 -3.07 -11.92 6.36
C PHE A 185 -2.79 -12.29 7.83
N ASN A 186 -3.78 -12.12 8.68
CA ASN A 186 -3.70 -12.68 10.02
C ASN A 186 -3.71 -14.22 9.98
N ILE A 187 -2.70 -14.87 10.59
CA ILE A 187 -2.55 -16.34 10.72
C ILE A 187 -3.79 -17.00 11.36
N THR A 188 -4.49 -16.28 12.24
CA THR A 188 -5.72 -16.78 12.84
C THR A 188 -6.96 -16.63 11.94
N GLU A 189 -6.84 -15.95 10.79
CA GLU A 189 -7.91 -15.58 9.85
C GLU A 189 -9.04 -14.78 10.52
N ASP A 190 -8.77 -14.19 11.69
CA ASP A 190 -9.74 -13.43 12.50
C ASP A 190 -9.42 -11.94 12.58
N GLU A 191 -8.58 -11.42 11.68
CA GLU A 191 -8.18 -10.01 11.59
C GLU A 191 -7.73 -9.36 12.92
N HIS A 192 -7.28 -10.16 13.89
CA HIS A 192 -6.95 -9.74 15.25
C HIS A 192 -8.12 -9.06 15.95
N VAL A 193 -9.36 -9.46 15.60
CA VAL A 193 -10.54 -8.97 16.29
C VAL A 193 -10.45 -9.36 17.77
N ASP A 194 -10.49 -8.36 18.62
CA ASP A 194 -10.62 -8.49 20.06
C ASP A 194 -11.58 -7.42 20.59
N ASN A 195 -11.70 -7.34 21.91
CA ASN A 195 -12.56 -6.36 22.57
C ASN A 195 -11.79 -5.11 23.00
N ASP A 196 -10.51 -5.01 22.67
CA ASP A 196 -9.60 -3.99 23.18
C ASP A 196 -9.22 -3.02 22.06
N ASN A 197 -9.16 -1.73 22.36
CA ASN A 197 -8.61 -0.77 21.40
C ASN A 197 -7.09 -0.90 21.43
N SER A 198 -6.50 -1.65 20.49
CA SER A 198 -5.05 -1.62 20.30
C SER A 198 -4.65 -0.25 19.72
N GLU A 199 -4.01 0.58 20.54
CA GLU A 199 -3.37 1.80 20.05
C GLU A 199 -2.24 1.38 19.09
N HIS A 200 -2.27 1.86 17.84
CA HIS A 200 -1.10 1.77 16.99
C HIS A 200 0.01 2.61 17.65
N GLU A 201 1.02 1.94 18.23
CA GLU A 201 2.21 2.59 18.74
C GLU A 201 2.92 3.29 17.56
N GLY A 202 2.60 4.57 17.35
CA GLY A 202 3.09 5.37 16.23
C GLY A 202 4.55 5.81 16.35
N THR A 203 5.31 5.26 17.31
CA THR A 203 6.71 5.66 17.53
C THR A 203 7.62 4.61 16.88
N PRO A 204 8.46 4.99 15.89
CA PRO A 204 9.41 4.05 15.30
C PRO A 204 10.39 3.52 16.36
N ASP A 205 10.75 2.24 16.25
CA ASP A 205 11.80 1.64 17.08
C ASP A 205 13.08 2.49 17.01
N THR A 206 13.69 2.81 18.16
CA THR A 206 14.93 3.60 18.15
C THR A 206 16.04 2.89 17.34
N GLU A 207 15.99 1.56 17.28
CA GLU A 207 16.90 0.73 16.49
C GLU A 207 16.74 0.88 14.98
N VAL A 208 15.56 1.27 14.47
CA VAL A 208 15.36 1.45 13.01
C VAL A 208 16.05 2.72 12.50
N VAL A 209 16.28 3.71 13.37
CA VAL A 209 16.85 5.02 13.00
C VAL A 209 18.23 4.89 12.36
N GLN A 210 19.08 3.98 12.85
CA GLN A 210 20.42 3.79 12.27
C GLN A 210 20.37 3.37 10.80
N TYR A 211 19.32 2.65 10.40
CA TYR A 211 19.16 2.16 9.04
C TYR A 211 18.66 3.23 8.07
N LEU A 212 18.22 4.40 8.55
CA LEU A 212 17.87 5.53 7.70
C LEU A 212 19.08 6.10 6.94
N TYR A 213 20.29 5.93 7.48
CA TYR A 213 21.52 6.51 6.93
C TYR A 213 22.68 5.51 6.77
N THR A 214 22.45 4.22 7.01
CA THR A 214 23.43 3.14 6.77
C THR A 214 22.92 2.14 5.73
N PRO A 215 23.81 1.35 5.09
CA PRO A 215 23.39 0.23 4.25
C PRO A 215 22.51 -0.75 5.04
N LEU A 216 21.47 -1.27 4.40
CA LEU A 216 20.62 -2.30 5.00
C LEU A 216 21.40 -3.61 5.10
N PRO A 217 21.44 -4.28 6.28
CA PRO A 217 22.03 -5.61 6.39
C PRO A 217 21.29 -6.59 5.48
N ALA A 218 21.89 -7.69 5.06
CA ALA A 218 21.20 -8.68 4.22
C ALA A 218 19.95 -9.21 4.93
N ASP A 219 20.11 -9.74 6.13
CA ASP A 219 19.01 -10.09 7.04
C ASP A 219 18.66 -8.88 7.91
N LEU A 220 17.46 -8.32 7.73
CA LEU A 220 16.96 -7.28 8.61
C LEU A 220 16.70 -7.84 10.02
N PRO A 221 17.06 -7.09 11.08
CA PRO A 221 16.66 -7.43 12.44
C PRO A 221 15.12 -7.37 12.59
N HIS A 222 14.61 -7.85 13.72
CA HIS A 222 13.19 -7.73 14.03
C HIS A 222 12.88 -6.27 14.43
N ILE A 223 12.46 -5.47 13.46
CA ILE A 223 12.13 -4.05 13.60
C ILE A 223 10.88 -3.72 12.78
N ASN A 224 10.14 -2.69 13.20
CA ASN A 224 9.16 -2.07 12.30
C ASN A 224 9.87 -1.29 11.18
N LYS A 225 9.83 -1.84 9.95
CA LYS A 225 10.47 -1.26 8.77
C LYS A 225 9.66 -0.20 8.02
N ASP A 226 8.47 0.18 8.50
CA ASP A 226 7.55 1.07 7.78
C ASP A 226 8.21 2.41 7.42
N ILE A 227 8.93 3.00 8.36
CA ILE A 227 9.65 4.26 8.11
C ILE A 227 10.74 4.11 7.04
N LEU A 228 11.37 2.94 6.92
CA LEU A 228 12.38 2.66 5.90
C LEU A 228 11.74 2.60 4.50
N ILE A 229 10.53 2.05 4.39
CA ILE A 229 9.74 2.02 3.15
C ILE A 229 9.39 3.45 2.74
N LEU A 230 8.82 4.23 3.66
CA LEU A 230 8.42 5.61 3.42
C LEU A 230 9.61 6.49 3.02
N GLN A 231 10.74 6.39 3.71
CA GLN A 231 11.95 7.16 3.35
C GLN A 231 12.48 6.75 1.97
N ALA A 232 12.57 5.46 1.67
CA ALA A 232 13.06 5.00 0.37
C ALA A 232 12.16 5.46 -0.77
N ALA A 233 10.84 5.42 -0.58
CA ALA A 233 9.86 5.98 -1.51
C ALA A 233 10.05 7.49 -1.67
N TYR A 234 10.13 8.22 -0.56
CA TYR A 234 10.29 9.67 -0.52
C TYR A 234 11.54 10.10 -1.29
N GLU A 235 12.68 9.49 -1.04
CA GLU A 235 13.95 9.79 -1.73
C GLU A 235 13.99 9.33 -3.20
N GLY A 236 13.08 8.44 -3.60
CA GLY A 236 13.14 7.76 -4.90
C GLY A 236 14.33 6.80 -4.98
N ASN A 237 14.67 6.12 -3.89
CA ASN A 237 15.74 5.13 -3.85
C ASN A 237 15.23 3.79 -4.37
N VAL A 238 15.54 3.48 -5.64
CA VAL A 238 15.06 2.27 -6.33
C VAL A 238 15.42 1.00 -5.57
N ASP A 239 16.69 0.81 -5.23
CA ASP A 239 17.19 -0.41 -4.60
C ASP A 239 16.54 -0.65 -3.22
N ARG A 240 16.49 0.39 -2.38
CA ARG A 240 15.88 0.27 -1.04
C ARG A 240 14.38 0.09 -1.12
N TYR A 241 13.70 0.85 -1.97
CA TYR A 241 12.25 0.77 -2.08
C TYR A 241 11.82 -0.58 -2.66
N PHE A 242 12.48 -1.05 -3.73
CA PHE A 242 12.21 -2.38 -4.30
C PHE A 242 12.39 -3.49 -3.26
N ARG A 243 13.46 -3.42 -2.47
CA ARG A 243 13.75 -4.41 -1.43
C ARG A 243 12.73 -4.38 -0.28
N LEU A 244 12.30 -3.19 0.15
CA LEU A 244 11.54 -3.04 1.39
C LEU A 244 10.01 -3.04 1.19
N ARG A 245 9.53 -2.57 0.03
CA ARG A 245 8.09 -2.36 -0.24
C ARG A 245 7.30 -3.64 -0.03
N ARG A 246 6.09 -3.49 0.49
CA ARG A 246 5.10 -4.57 0.59
C ARG A 246 4.18 -4.56 -0.63
N ARG A 247 3.34 -5.58 -0.75
CA ARG A 247 2.31 -5.65 -1.80
C ARG A 247 1.35 -4.48 -1.69
N ASP A 248 0.87 -4.22 -0.48
CA ASP A 248 -0.03 -3.13 -0.16
C ASP A 248 0.74 -1.92 0.39
N MET A 249 0.34 -0.74 -0.07
CA MET A 249 0.96 0.52 0.33
C MET A 249 0.58 0.90 1.76
N LEU A 250 1.57 1.33 2.52
CA LEU A 250 1.37 1.94 3.84
C LEU A 250 0.59 3.26 3.73
N ASN A 251 0.03 3.70 4.87
CA ASN A 251 -0.51 5.05 4.96
C ASN A 251 0.61 6.09 4.70
N GLY A 252 0.35 7.05 3.83
CA GLY A 252 1.33 8.05 3.41
C GLY A 252 2.35 7.58 2.35
N GLU A 253 2.40 6.30 2.02
CA GLU A 253 3.39 5.76 1.07
C GLU A 253 3.19 6.30 -0.34
N LEU A 254 1.94 6.42 -0.80
CA LEU A 254 1.63 6.95 -2.12
C LEU A 254 2.18 8.37 -2.30
N GLN A 255 2.03 9.23 -1.30
CA GLN A 255 2.54 10.60 -1.30
C GLN A 255 4.07 10.61 -1.33
N CYS A 256 4.71 9.70 -0.59
CA CYS A 256 6.16 9.51 -0.64
C CYS A 256 6.63 9.03 -2.02
N VAL A 257 5.94 8.06 -2.62
CA VAL A 257 6.20 7.57 -3.98
C VAL A 257 6.07 8.69 -5.01
N MET A 258 5.00 9.47 -4.94
CA MET A 258 4.78 10.61 -5.84
C MET A 258 5.94 11.60 -5.72
N ARG A 259 6.32 11.99 -4.51
CA ARG A 259 7.49 12.86 -4.27
C ARG A 259 8.75 12.23 -4.86
N GLY A 260 9.02 10.96 -4.59
CA GLY A 260 10.17 10.25 -5.14
C GLY A 260 10.20 10.31 -6.68
N ILE A 261 9.07 10.10 -7.34
CA ILE A 261 8.94 10.18 -8.80
C ILE A 261 9.20 11.60 -9.29
N PHE A 262 8.63 12.62 -8.64
CA PHE A 262 8.87 14.03 -9.01
C PHE A 262 10.35 14.44 -8.89
N HIS A 263 11.07 13.90 -7.92
CA HIS A 263 12.44 14.32 -7.61
C HIS A 263 13.53 13.40 -8.18
N ASN A 264 13.20 12.16 -8.58
CA ASN A 264 14.18 11.19 -9.07
C ASN A 264 13.75 10.57 -10.42
N THR A 265 14.46 10.92 -11.50
CA THR A 265 14.17 10.43 -12.86
C THR A 265 14.32 8.91 -12.99
N MET A 266 15.29 8.29 -12.31
CA MET A 266 15.47 6.84 -12.38
C MET A 266 14.36 6.10 -11.66
N PHE A 267 13.89 6.62 -10.52
CA PHE A 267 12.73 6.10 -9.82
C PHE A 267 11.45 6.22 -10.65
N ALA A 268 11.23 7.36 -11.31
CA ALA A 268 10.13 7.55 -12.25
C ALA A 268 10.18 6.55 -13.40
N LYS A 269 11.37 6.34 -13.98
CA LYS A 269 11.58 5.36 -15.04
C LYS A 269 11.29 3.94 -14.55
N TRP A 270 11.79 3.57 -13.38
CA TRP A 270 11.55 2.26 -12.78
C TRP A 270 10.06 2.01 -12.52
N TRP A 271 9.35 2.99 -11.94
CA TRP A 271 7.89 2.92 -11.74
C TRP A 271 7.13 2.78 -13.06
N SER A 272 7.61 3.40 -14.14
CA SER A 272 6.99 3.29 -15.46
C SER A 272 7.07 1.89 -16.09
N LEU A 273 7.92 1.01 -15.54
CA LEU A 273 8.13 -0.37 -16.01
C LEU A 273 7.40 -1.41 -15.14
N GLN A 274 6.79 -0.99 -14.03
CA GLN A 274 6.14 -1.91 -13.09
C GLN A 274 4.86 -2.47 -13.71
N PRO A 275 4.69 -3.81 -13.80
CA PRO A 275 3.45 -4.41 -14.28
C PRO A 275 2.28 -4.21 -13.28
N GLU A 276 2.60 -3.85 -12.03
CA GLU A 276 1.67 -3.70 -10.90
C GLU A 276 0.96 -2.34 -10.85
N ILE A 277 0.85 -1.60 -11.96
CA ILE A 277 -0.06 -0.44 -12.05
C ILE A 277 -1.53 -0.94 -12.12
N LYS A 278 -1.89 -1.90 -11.26
CA LYS A 278 -3.24 -2.33 -10.90
C LYS A 278 -3.58 -1.94 -9.46
N THR A 279 -2.81 -1.04 -8.86
CA THR A 279 -3.24 -0.40 -7.62
C THR A 279 -4.46 0.48 -7.90
N ARG A 280 -5.30 0.70 -6.89
CA ARG A 280 -6.39 1.71 -6.93
C ARG A 280 -5.90 3.13 -7.28
N PHE A 281 -4.59 3.36 -7.27
CA PHE A 281 -3.93 4.65 -7.53
C PHE A 281 -3.19 4.70 -8.87
N SER A 282 -3.51 3.77 -9.78
CA SER A 282 -2.86 3.62 -11.08
C SER A 282 -2.85 4.90 -11.92
N SER A 283 -3.96 5.64 -11.96
CA SER A 283 -4.05 6.93 -12.65
C SER A 283 -3.13 7.98 -12.03
N THR A 284 -3.14 8.12 -10.70
CA THR A 284 -2.30 9.08 -9.97
C THR A 284 -0.81 8.85 -10.24
N ILE A 285 -0.34 7.60 -10.13
CA ILE A 285 1.07 7.27 -10.39
C ILE A 285 1.42 7.57 -11.86
N ARG A 286 0.55 7.25 -12.83
CA ARG A 286 0.78 7.57 -14.24
C ARG A 286 0.87 9.07 -14.50
N ARG A 287 -0.01 9.88 -13.89
CA ARG A 287 0.08 11.34 -13.93
C ARG A 287 1.42 11.83 -13.41
N THR A 288 1.86 11.34 -12.25
CA THR A 288 3.13 11.76 -11.65
C THR A 288 4.35 11.36 -12.49
N ILE A 289 4.33 10.17 -13.10
CA ILE A 289 5.37 9.76 -14.06
C ILE A 289 5.36 10.68 -15.27
N ASN A 290 4.22 10.92 -15.89
CA ASN A 290 4.10 11.80 -17.05
C ASN A 290 4.59 13.21 -16.73
N ALA A 291 4.25 13.73 -15.54
CA ALA A 291 4.74 15.01 -15.05
C ALA A 291 6.28 15.05 -15.04
N ARG A 292 6.92 14.04 -14.43
CA ARG A 292 8.38 13.98 -14.34
C ARG A 292 9.05 13.93 -15.71
N PHE A 293 8.45 13.23 -16.67
CA PHE A 293 8.99 13.12 -18.03
C PHE A 293 8.85 14.45 -18.78
N ILE A 294 7.72 15.15 -18.67
CA ILE A 294 7.54 16.50 -19.22
C ILE A 294 8.59 17.46 -18.67
N MET A 295 8.83 17.44 -17.35
CA MET A 295 9.87 18.24 -16.69
C MET A 295 11.30 17.92 -17.15
N ASN A 296 11.52 16.74 -17.73
CA ASN A 296 12.79 16.34 -18.35
C ASN A 296 12.83 16.62 -19.86
N ASN A 297 11.86 17.37 -20.41
CA ASN A 297 11.71 17.61 -21.84
C ASN A 297 11.43 16.35 -22.67
N ASP A 298 10.86 15.31 -22.05
CA ASP A 298 10.50 14.06 -22.70
C ASP A 298 8.97 13.93 -22.81
N LEU A 299 8.47 14.08 -24.04
CA LEU A 299 7.06 13.92 -24.39
C LEU A 299 6.76 12.55 -25.03
N SER A 300 7.68 11.58 -24.99
CA SER A 300 7.49 10.26 -25.60
C SER A 300 6.27 9.51 -25.07
N ARG A 301 5.83 9.86 -23.86
CA ARG A 301 4.65 9.27 -23.19
C ARG A 301 3.35 10.05 -23.41
N ILE A 302 3.43 11.23 -24.02
CA ILE A 302 2.26 12.06 -24.33
C ILE A 302 1.99 11.98 -25.82
N THR A 303 0.96 11.22 -26.17
CA THR A 303 0.45 11.03 -27.52
C THR A 303 -0.99 11.50 -27.60
N ASP A 304 -1.52 11.65 -28.82
CA ASP A 304 -2.90 12.06 -29.05
C ASP A 304 -3.91 11.11 -28.34
N ASP A 305 -3.56 9.83 -28.20
CA ASP A 305 -4.37 8.80 -27.53
C ASP A 305 -4.22 8.74 -26.00
N THR A 306 -3.33 9.55 -25.40
CA THR A 306 -3.15 9.55 -23.95
C THR A 306 -4.45 10.01 -23.26
N PRO A 307 -5.05 9.24 -22.33
CA PRO A 307 -6.28 9.64 -21.66
C PRO A 307 -6.10 10.93 -20.85
N ASP A 308 -7.12 11.79 -20.83
CA ASP A 308 -7.07 13.06 -20.09
C ASP A 308 -6.85 12.85 -18.58
N ASN A 309 -7.37 11.75 -18.03
CA ASN A 309 -7.13 11.36 -16.63
C ASN A 309 -5.66 11.01 -16.32
N ASP A 310 -4.84 10.74 -17.34
CA ASP A 310 -3.40 10.48 -17.19
C ASP A 310 -2.55 11.75 -17.41
N LEU A 311 -3.17 12.88 -17.75
CA LEU A 311 -2.49 14.15 -17.94
C LEU A 311 -2.23 14.83 -16.58
N PRO A 312 -0.98 15.25 -16.31
CA PRO A 312 -0.60 15.84 -15.04
C PRO A 312 -1.02 17.30 -14.91
N TYR A 313 -1.31 17.70 -13.67
CA TYR A 313 -1.59 19.09 -13.32
C TYR A 313 -0.29 19.91 -13.11
N ASN A 314 0.62 19.43 -12.27
CA ASN A 314 1.93 20.05 -12.05
C ASN A 314 2.94 19.50 -13.07
N ILE A 315 3.43 20.37 -13.95
CA ILE A 315 4.40 20.04 -15.01
C ILE A 315 5.71 20.81 -14.91
N TYR A 316 5.93 21.55 -13.82
CA TYR A 316 7.03 22.53 -13.71
C TYR A 316 7.89 22.44 -12.44
N TYR A 317 7.52 21.63 -11.44
CA TYR A 317 8.30 21.46 -10.22
C TYR A 317 8.65 19.99 -9.96
N PRO A 318 9.91 19.64 -9.62
CA PRO A 318 11.00 20.53 -9.18
C PRO A 318 11.88 21.09 -10.31
N SER A 319 11.61 20.71 -11.56
CA SER A 319 12.40 21.16 -12.71
C SER A 319 11.50 21.64 -13.84
N TRP A 320 11.97 22.66 -14.56
CA TRP A 320 11.19 23.37 -15.56
C TRP A 320 11.38 22.76 -16.96
N PRO A 321 10.30 22.43 -17.68
CA PRO A 321 10.37 22.15 -19.11
C PRO A 321 10.82 23.39 -19.88
N THR A 322 11.48 23.18 -21.02
CA THR A 322 11.82 24.26 -21.95
C THR A 322 10.57 24.79 -22.66
N PRO A 323 10.60 26.04 -23.15
CA PRO A 323 9.49 26.62 -23.92
C PRO A 323 9.08 25.77 -25.12
N LYS A 324 10.05 25.16 -25.82
CA LYS A 324 9.77 24.25 -26.95
C LYS A 324 8.99 23.00 -26.53
N THR A 325 9.29 22.45 -25.35
CA THR A 325 8.54 21.31 -24.80
C THR A 325 7.11 21.73 -24.47
N LEU A 326 6.93 22.92 -23.88
CA LEU A 326 5.61 23.46 -23.54
C LEU A 326 4.76 23.73 -24.79
N GLU A 327 5.35 24.32 -25.83
CA GLU A 327 4.73 24.53 -27.13
C GLU A 327 4.27 23.20 -27.76
N GLU A 328 5.17 22.21 -27.82
CA GLU A 328 4.87 20.89 -28.38
C GLU A 328 3.84 20.13 -27.54
N LEU A 329 3.87 20.27 -26.20
CA LEU A 329 2.88 19.69 -25.30
C LEU A 329 1.49 20.27 -25.58
N HIS A 330 1.38 21.60 -25.70
CA HIS A 330 0.12 22.27 -26.07
C HIS A 330 -0.37 21.82 -27.45
N ARG A 331 0.53 21.66 -28.42
CA ARG A 331 0.19 21.17 -29.77
C ARG A 331 -0.40 19.76 -29.74
N ARG A 332 0.14 18.84 -28.93
CA ARG A 332 -0.35 17.45 -28.80
C ARG A 332 -1.61 17.35 -27.96
N LYS A 333 -1.69 18.13 -26.87
CA LYS A 333 -2.81 18.11 -25.92
C LYS A 333 -3.29 19.53 -25.64
N PRO A 334 -4.13 20.11 -26.51
CA PRO A 334 -4.69 21.44 -26.30
C PRO A 334 -5.47 21.59 -24.98
N CYS A 335 -6.05 20.51 -24.45
CA CYS A 335 -6.72 20.48 -23.16
C CYS A 335 -5.78 20.81 -21.97
N MET A 336 -4.45 20.73 -22.16
CA MET A 336 -3.46 21.15 -21.16
C MET A 336 -3.09 22.63 -21.22
N ALA A 337 -3.78 23.46 -22.02
CA ALA A 337 -3.50 24.89 -22.11
C ALA A 337 -3.39 25.58 -20.75
N PRO A 338 -4.28 25.35 -19.76
CA PRO A 338 -4.15 25.97 -18.43
C PRO A 338 -2.83 25.64 -17.73
N GLN A 339 -2.40 24.37 -17.74
CA GLN A 339 -1.18 23.91 -17.11
C GLN A 339 0.06 24.49 -17.80
N VAL A 340 0.04 24.57 -19.14
CA VAL A 340 1.12 25.18 -19.93
C VAL A 340 1.19 26.68 -19.66
N THR A 341 0.08 27.40 -19.65
CA THR A 341 0.05 28.84 -19.34
C THR A 341 0.53 29.11 -17.91
N ARG A 342 0.15 28.29 -16.93
CA ARG A 342 0.68 28.39 -15.56
C ARG A 342 2.20 28.21 -15.52
N ALA A 343 2.73 27.22 -16.24
CA ALA A 343 4.16 27.04 -16.37
C ALA A 343 4.85 28.25 -17.01
N CYS A 344 4.23 28.89 -18.01
CA CYS A 344 4.76 30.11 -18.64
C CYS A 344 4.82 31.29 -17.66
N ILE A 345 3.75 31.56 -16.90
CA ILE A 345 3.73 32.63 -15.88
C ILE A 345 4.84 32.43 -14.86
N LEU A 346 5.00 31.19 -14.40
CA LEU A 346 5.98 30.84 -13.38
C LEU A 346 7.44 30.86 -13.88
N ALA A 347 7.66 30.47 -15.14
CA ALA A 347 8.96 30.53 -15.80
C ALA A 347 9.29 31.93 -16.39
N ASP A 348 8.34 32.86 -16.37
CA ASP A 348 8.40 34.18 -17.00
C ASP A 348 8.59 34.13 -18.53
N GLU A 349 7.90 33.19 -19.18
CA GLU A 349 7.94 32.94 -20.63
C GLU A 349 6.81 33.68 -21.34
N GLN A 350 6.95 35.01 -21.48
CA GLN A 350 5.90 35.88 -22.00
C GLN A 350 5.53 35.57 -23.46
N ASP A 351 6.51 35.30 -24.33
CA ASP A 351 6.26 35.05 -25.75
C ASP A 351 5.34 33.85 -25.97
N LEU A 352 5.50 32.79 -25.17
CA LEU A 352 4.66 31.60 -25.24
C LEU A 352 3.30 31.84 -24.56
N TYR A 353 3.28 32.58 -23.46
CA TYR A 353 2.03 33.01 -22.80
C TYR A 353 1.11 33.75 -23.78
N ASP A 354 1.64 34.71 -24.55
CA ASP A 354 0.87 35.52 -25.50
C ASP A 354 0.31 34.69 -26.67
N GLN A 355 0.94 33.55 -26.99
CA GLN A 355 0.49 32.64 -28.06
C GLN A 355 -0.64 31.69 -27.61
N ILE A 356 -0.66 31.31 -26.33
CA ILE A 356 -1.61 30.33 -25.82
C ILE A 356 -2.92 31.02 -25.43
N LYS A 357 -4.00 30.66 -26.13
CA LYS A 357 -5.34 31.15 -25.82
C LYS A 357 -5.96 30.28 -24.73
N VAL A 358 -5.98 30.78 -23.49
CA VAL A 358 -6.68 30.17 -22.36
C VAL A 358 -7.59 31.17 -21.67
N ASP A 359 -8.78 30.74 -21.26
CA ASP A 359 -9.65 31.54 -20.43
C ASP A 359 -9.04 31.72 -19.04
N PRO A 360 -8.97 32.95 -18.49
CA PRO A 360 -8.43 33.15 -17.16
C PRO A 360 -9.22 32.37 -16.11
N ASP A 361 -8.50 31.60 -15.30
CA ASP A 361 -9.03 30.88 -14.14
C ASP A 361 -8.37 31.38 -12.83
N ARG A 362 -8.92 30.94 -11.70
CA ARG A 362 -8.44 31.37 -10.38
C ARG A 362 -7.00 30.92 -10.10
N PHE A 363 -6.55 29.82 -10.69
CA PHE A 363 -5.20 29.30 -10.51
C PHE A 363 -4.18 30.13 -11.30
N LEU A 364 -4.51 30.56 -12.52
CA LEU A 364 -3.72 31.50 -13.32
C LEU A 364 -3.60 32.84 -12.59
N LEU A 365 -4.71 33.35 -12.02
CA LEU A 365 -4.69 34.56 -11.20
C LEU A 365 -3.74 34.41 -10.01
N HIS A 366 -3.79 33.28 -9.30
CA HIS A 366 -2.93 33.00 -8.16
C HIS A 366 -1.44 33.04 -8.52
N GLU A 367 -1.06 32.37 -9.61
CA GLU A 367 0.34 32.38 -10.09
C GLU A 367 0.76 33.77 -10.56
N ALA A 368 -0.11 34.49 -11.28
CA ALA A 368 0.19 35.83 -11.77
C ALA A 368 0.37 36.87 -10.67
N ARG A 369 -0.40 36.79 -9.57
CA ARG A 369 -0.19 37.62 -8.36
C ARG A 369 1.17 37.40 -7.72
N SER A 370 1.68 36.18 -7.81
CA SER A 370 2.99 35.79 -7.28
C SER A 370 4.12 36.07 -8.26
N SER A 371 3.81 36.34 -9.53
CA SER A 371 4.79 36.65 -10.56
C SER A 371 5.34 38.08 -10.38
N PRO A 372 6.64 38.30 -10.57
CA PRO A 372 7.21 39.64 -10.53
C PRO A 372 7.01 40.41 -11.84
N ASN A 373 6.57 39.75 -12.90
CA ASN A 373 6.20 40.40 -14.14
C ASN A 373 4.73 40.85 -14.02
N PRO A 374 4.45 42.17 -13.95
CA PRO A 374 3.10 42.68 -13.72
C PRO A 374 2.16 42.47 -14.91
N LEU A 375 2.70 42.11 -16.09
CA LEU A 375 1.92 41.93 -17.32
C LEU A 375 0.89 40.81 -17.17
N TYR A 376 1.28 39.67 -16.60
CA TYR A 376 0.37 38.53 -16.44
C TYR A 376 -0.85 38.88 -15.59
N LEU A 377 -0.62 39.57 -14.46
CA LEU A 377 -1.70 39.98 -13.57
C LEU A 377 -2.62 41.01 -14.24
N ALA A 378 -2.05 42.00 -14.92
CA ALA A 378 -2.81 43.03 -15.60
C ALA A 378 -3.66 42.43 -16.73
N ASP A 379 -3.10 41.53 -17.53
CA ASP A 379 -3.83 40.85 -18.61
C ASP A 379 -4.97 39.97 -18.08
N ILE A 380 -4.72 39.16 -17.04
CA ILE A 380 -5.76 38.31 -16.44
C ILE A 380 -6.92 39.14 -15.91
N LEU A 381 -6.64 40.21 -15.15
CA LEU A 381 -7.70 41.08 -14.61
C LEU A 381 -8.42 41.87 -15.70
N HIS A 382 -7.74 42.22 -16.80
CA HIS A 382 -8.37 42.86 -17.94
C HIS A 382 -9.34 41.90 -18.66
N ARG A 383 -8.95 40.65 -18.86
CA ARG A 383 -9.79 39.62 -19.51
C ARG A 383 -10.90 39.10 -18.60
N ALA A 384 -10.72 39.15 -17.28
CA ALA A 384 -11.69 38.67 -16.28
C ALA A 384 -11.76 39.61 -15.05
N PRO A 385 -12.42 40.79 -15.14
CA PRO A 385 -12.38 41.81 -14.08
C PRO A 385 -13.12 41.44 -12.78
N GLY A 386 -13.92 40.36 -12.77
CA GLY A 386 -14.65 39.86 -11.60
C GLY A 386 -14.08 38.57 -11.01
N ILE A 387 -12.90 38.14 -11.44
CA ILE A 387 -12.30 36.89 -10.96
C ILE A 387 -11.75 37.08 -9.54
N GLU A 388 -12.20 36.24 -8.61
CA GLU A 388 -11.77 36.26 -7.21
C GLU A 388 -10.81 35.10 -6.91
N ASP A 389 -9.82 35.39 -6.08
CA ASP A 389 -8.89 34.42 -5.51
C ASP A 389 -9.54 33.89 -4.22
N SER A 390 -10.39 32.86 -4.31
CA SER A 390 -10.97 32.25 -3.11
C SER A 390 -9.92 31.37 -2.44
N PRO A 391 -9.54 31.61 -1.17
CA PRO A 391 -8.45 30.87 -0.53
C PRO A 391 -8.79 29.43 -0.13
N ASP A 392 -10.05 28.98 -0.27
CA ASP A 392 -10.55 27.87 0.54
C ASP A 392 -11.58 26.97 -0.17
N ASP A 393 -11.35 26.66 -1.44
CA ASP A 393 -12.11 25.60 -2.12
C ASP A 393 -11.17 24.47 -2.55
N SER A 394 -10.86 23.62 -1.57
CA SER A 394 -10.31 22.27 -1.78
C SER A 394 -11.24 21.38 -2.62
N SER A 395 -12.47 21.84 -2.91
CA SER A 395 -13.50 21.12 -3.66
C SER A 395 -13.35 21.13 -5.18
N GLU A 396 -12.54 22.05 -5.76
CA GLU A 396 -12.36 22.13 -7.22
C GLU A 396 -11.07 21.44 -7.71
N TYR A 397 -10.27 20.88 -6.79
CA TYR A 397 -9.40 19.74 -7.10
C TYR A 397 -10.33 18.53 -7.32
N GLY A 398 -11.11 18.54 -8.40
CA GLY A 398 -12.24 17.62 -8.57
C GLY A 398 -11.85 16.18 -8.27
N ASP A 399 -12.46 15.56 -7.26
CA ASP A 399 -12.11 14.22 -6.74
C ASP A 399 -10.59 13.90 -6.77
N ASP A 400 -9.72 14.91 -6.59
CA ASP A 400 -8.28 14.76 -6.52
C ASP A 400 -7.93 14.85 -5.02
N PRO A 401 -7.79 13.70 -4.33
CA PRO A 401 -7.69 13.64 -2.88
C PRO A 401 -6.35 14.17 -2.33
N PHE A 402 -5.60 14.93 -3.13
CA PHE A 402 -4.26 15.37 -2.82
C PHE A 402 -4.22 16.88 -2.61
N ASP A 403 -4.01 17.26 -1.34
CA ASP A 403 -3.49 18.58 -1.03
C ASP A 403 -2.07 18.70 -1.58
N TRP A 404 -1.96 19.32 -2.75
CA TRP A 404 -0.68 19.57 -3.41
C TRP A 404 0.24 20.51 -2.60
N SER A 405 -0.23 21.12 -1.50
CA SER A 405 0.60 21.93 -0.59
C SER A 405 1.84 21.18 -0.09
N PHE A 406 1.73 19.86 0.10
CA PHE A 406 2.83 18.98 0.53
C PHE A 406 3.94 18.87 -0.53
N ILE A 407 3.59 18.85 -1.81
CA ILE A 407 4.56 18.85 -2.93
C ILE A 407 5.11 20.26 -3.16
N TYR A 408 4.28 21.29 -2.97
CA TYR A 408 4.68 22.67 -3.17
C TYR A 408 5.58 23.25 -2.09
N GLY A 409 5.81 22.55 -0.96
CA GLY A 409 6.79 22.85 0.09
C GLY A 409 7.27 24.29 0.04
N ARG A 410 6.35 25.25 0.30
CA ARG A 410 6.51 26.65 -0.08
C ARG A 410 7.72 27.25 0.63
N THR A 411 8.86 27.17 -0.05
CA THR A 411 10.10 27.85 0.35
C THR A 411 10.54 28.63 -0.87
N LYS A 412 10.32 29.95 -0.81
CA LYS A 412 10.80 30.94 -1.76
C LYS A 412 12.30 30.72 -2.03
N LEU A 413 12.65 30.05 -3.12
CA LEU A 413 14.03 29.98 -3.61
C LEU A 413 14.06 30.33 -5.09
N ARG A 414 13.79 31.60 -5.40
CA ARG A 414 14.44 32.26 -6.53
C ARG A 414 15.90 32.47 -6.15
N HIS A 415 16.77 31.51 -6.44
CA HIS A 415 18.16 31.86 -6.71
C HIS A 415 18.26 32.24 -8.18
N ARG A 416 18.48 33.55 -8.41
CA ARG A 416 18.88 34.13 -9.69
C ARG A 416 20.03 33.32 -10.28
N MET A 417 19.81 32.68 -11.43
CA MET A 417 20.89 32.46 -12.39
C MET A 417 20.91 33.65 -13.34
N THR A 418 21.64 34.68 -12.93
CA THR A 418 22.18 35.71 -13.82
C THR A 418 23.60 36.00 -13.32
N GLY A 419 24.60 35.51 -14.06
CA GLY A 419 26.03 35.65 -13.74
C GLY A 419 26.77 34.33 -13.85
#